data_AF-A0A538QG05-F1
#
_entry.id   AF-A0A538QG05-F1
#
_cell.length_a   1.000
_cell.length_b   1.000
_cell.length_c   1.000
_cell.angle_alpha   90.00
_cell.angle_beta   90.00
_cell.angle_gamma   90.00
#
_symmetry.space_group_name_H-M   'P 1'
#
loop_
_entity.id
_entity.type
_entity.pdbx_description
1 polymer ?
#
loop_
_entity_poly.entity_id
_entity_poly.type
_entity_poly.pdbx_seq_one_letter_code
_entity_poly.pdbx_strand_id
1 'polypeptide(L)'
;PDERSGARDGGGPRAAIGALLACAYQPTENSGTVTRHAAEQVARAIGAEFHIIDVDAQYKAYIATIEATIGRKLSWITDDVTLQNIQARVRAPSIWMLANLRGAVLLTTSNRSEAAVGYATMDGDTAGGLAPLGGIDKTYLRSWLTWMETIGPAGIAPIAALGLINAQQPTAELRPSGPDGCAQTDEADLMPYDLLEAVEDSAIRDKHTPIEVLEELLPRYPERTPAQLATWIERFFRLWCRNQWKRERIAPSFHLDDRNVDPRSWCRFPILSGGFERELAELRSYVARGGANR
;
A
#
# COMPACT_ATOMS: atom_id res chain seq x y z
N PRO A 1 -33.32 40.59 -8.88
CA PRO A 1 -32.03 40.82 -9.55
C PRO A 1 -30.92 40.01 -8.87
N ASP A 2 -30.82 38.74 -9.21
CA ASP A 2 -29.53 38.18 -9.61
C ASP A 2 -29.83 37.00 -10.53
N GLU A 3 -29.91 37.32 -11.81
CA GLU A 3 -29.89 36.37 -12.91
C GLU A 3 -28.52 35.69 -12.91
N ARG A 4 -28.44 34.49 -12.32
CA ARG A 4 -27.49 33.48 -12.81
C ARG A 4 -28.21 32.73 -13.93
N SER A 5 -28.28 33.29 -15.14
CA SER A 5 -27.28 33.04 -16.20
C SER A 5 -26.85 31.56 -16.16
N GLY A 6 -27.48 30.70 -16.93
CA GLY A 6 -27.22 30.57 -18.36
C GLY A 6 -26.57 29.19 -18.56
N ALA A 7 -27.31 28.28 -19.18
CA ALA A 7 -26.85 27.01 -19.75
C ALA A 7 -25.75 26.23 -18.97
N ARG A 8 -26.15 25.29 -18.10
CA ARG A 8 -25.29 24.11 -17.82
C ARG A 8 -25.63 22.98 -18.76
N ASP A 9 -25.55 23.24 -20.06
CA ASP A 9 -25.69 22.21 -21.10
C ASP A 9 -24.32 21.87 -21.72
N GLY A 10 -23.30 21.72 -20.87
CA GLY A 10 -21.91 21.46 -21.25
C GLY A 10 -21.18 20.41 -20.41
N GLY A 11 -21.88 19.69 -19.53
CA GLY A 11 -21.29 18.83 -18.51
C GLY A 11 -21.01 17.40 -18.96
N GLY A 12 -19.99 17.21 -19.82
CA GLY A 12 -19.51 15.85 -20.12
C GLY A 12 -18.89 15.15 -18.88
N PRO A 13 -18.68 13.82 -18.91
CA PRO A 13 -18.10 13.06 -17.79
C PRO A 13 -16.83 13.67 -17.20
N ARG A 14 -15.96 14.25 -18.05
CA ARG A 14 -14.73 14.92 -17.64
C ARG A 14 -14.96 16.16 -16.77
N ALA A 15 -16.00 16.95 -17.04
CA ALA A 15 -16.34 18.12 -16.23
C ALA A 15 -16.90 17.70 -14.86
N ALA A 16 -17.64 16.59 -14.80
CA ALA A 16 -18.08 16.00 -13.55
C ALA A 16 -16.89 15.51 -12.71
N ILE A 17 -15.91 14.83 -13.33
CA ILE A 17 -14.68 14.39 -12.64
C ILE A 17 -13.94 15.59 -12.03
N GLY A 18 -13.76 16.69 -12.78
CA GLY A 18 -13.08 17.88 -12.24
C GLY A 18 -13.78 18.52 -11.04
N ALA A 19 -15.11 18.37 -10.92
CA ALA A 19 -15.86 18.83 -9.75
C ALA A 19 -15.79 17.83 -8.57
N LEU A 20 -15.74 16.53 -8.86
CA LEU A 20 -15.86 15.46 -7.85
C LEU A 20 -14.51 14.96 -7.32
N LEU A 21 -13.44 15.02 -8.11
CA LEU A 21 -12.14 14.43 -7.78
C LEU A 21 -11.05 15.50 -7.76
N ALA A 22 -10.49 15.70 -6.57
CA ALA A 22 -9.26 16.47 -6.36
C ALA A 22 -8.12 15.53 -5.99
N CYS A 23 -7.03 15.61 -6.74
CA CYS A 23 -5.78 14.92 -6.49
C CYS A 23 -4.76 15.89 -5.91
N ALA A 24 -3.89 15.42 -5.03
CA ALA A 24 -2.78 16.20 -4.52
C ALA A 24 -1.50 15.38 -4.53
N TYR A 25 -0.42 15.97 -5.02
CA TYR A 25 0.93 15.42 -4.91
C TYR A 25 1.69 16.14 -3.81
N GLN A 26 2.26 15.39 -2.86
CA GLN A 26 2.87 15.92 -1.64
C GLN A 26 4.37 15.60 -1.57
N PRO A 27 5.23 16.41 -2.22
CA PRO A 27 6.66 16.12 -2.29
C PRO A 27 7.40 16.41 -0.99
N THR A 28 8.55 15.74 -0.83
CA THR A 28 9.67 16.14 0.02
C THR A 28 10.93 16.27 -0.85
N GLU A 29 12.07 16.63 -0.28
CA GLU A 29 13.36 16.64 -1.00
C GLU A 29 13.76 15.29 -1.61
N ASN A 30 13.18 14.19 -1.13
CA ASN A 30 13.44 12.85 -1.66
C ASN A 30 12.60 12.52 -2.91
N SER A 31 11.59 13.34 -3.24
CA SER A 31 10.64 13.04 -4.30
C SER A 31 11.21 13.34 -5.69
N GLY A 32 11.10 12.37 -6.61
CA GLY A 32 11.59 12.46 -7.97
C GLY A 32 10.68 13.27 -8.90
N THR A 33 11.25 13.81 -9.99
CA THR A 33 10.46 14.45 -11.06
C THR A 33 9.55 13.46 -11.79
N VAL A 34 9.94 12.18 -11.80
CA VAL A 34 9.22 11.09 -12.48
C VAL A 34 7.85 10.83 -11.83
N THR A 35 7.80 10.63 -10.51
CA THR A 35 6.54 10.35 -9.80
C THR A 35 5.59 11.54 -9.84
N ARG A 36 6.13 12.76 -9.69
CA ARG A 36 5.37 14.01 -9.84
C ARG A 36 4.74 14.12 -11.23
N HIS A 37 5.55 13.92 -12.27
CA HIS A 37 5.07 14.03 -13.65
C HIS A 37 3.99 13.00 -13.95
N ALA A 38 4.20 11.74 -13.56
CA ALA A 38 3.23 10.67 -13.78
C ALA A 38 1.89 10.97 -13.07
N ALA A 39 1.92 11.40 -11.81
CA ALA A 39 0.71 11.77 -11.07
C ALA A 39 -0.07 12.91 -11.74
N GLU A 40 0.64 13.95 -12.19
CA GLU A 40 0.04 15.09 -12.89
C GLU A 40 -0.59 14.67 -14.23
N GLN A 41 0.11 13.85 -15.03
CA GLN A 41 -0.39 13.40 -16.32
C GLN A 41 -1.63 12.52 -16.17
N VAL A 42 -1.66 11.61 -15.19
CA VAL A 42 -2.83 10.76 -14.94
C VAL A 42 -4.03 11.61 -14.49
N ALA A 43 -3.84 12.55 -13.56
CA ALA A 43 -4.91 13.45 -13.12
C ALA A 43 -5.45 14.29 -14.29
N ARG A 44 -4.55 14.85 -15.12
CA ARG A 44 -4.93 15.58 -16.34
C ARG A 44 -5.64 14.70 -17.36
N ALA A 45 -5.24 13.44 -17.52
CA ALA A 45 -5.87 12.53 -18.48
C ALA A 45 -7.35 12.28 -18.13
N ILE A 46 -7.66 12.07 -16.86
CA ILE A 46 -9.04 11.84 -16.38
C ILE A 46 -9.84 13.14 -16.15
N GLY A 47 -9.17 14.30 -16.15
CA GLY A 47 -9.80 15.61 -15.94
C GLY A 47 -10.03 15.95 -14.46
N ALA A 48 -9.26 15.36 -13.55
CA ALA A 48 -9.30 15.68 -12.13
C ALA A 48 -8.60 17.02 -11.84
N GLU A 49 -9.03 17.69 -10.78
CA GLU A 49 -8.29 18.81 -10.19
C GLU A 49 -6.98 18.29 -9.59
N PHE A 50 -5.87 19.01 -9.75
CA PHE A 50 -4.56 18.56 -9.31
C PHE A 50 -3.82 19.68 -8.55
N HIS A 51 -3.40 19.37 -7.33
CA HIS A 51 -2.66 20.26 -6.46
C HIS A 51 -1.26 19.74 -6.17
N ILE A 52 -0.36 20.65 -5.82
CA ILE A 52 0.95 20.33 -5.26
C ILE A 52 1.00 20.96 -3.88
N ILE A 53 1.25 20.14 -2.86
CA ILE A 53 1.35 20.58 -1.46
C ILE A 53 2.71 20.14 -0.94
N ASP A 54 3.69 21.02 -1.00
CA ASP A 54 5.02 20.76 -0.47
C ASP A 54 4.96 20.58 1.06
N VAL A 55 5.49 19.45 1.56
CA VAL A 55 5.49 19.11 2.99
C VAL A 55 6.90 19.03 3.59
N ASP A 56 7.92 19.43 2.83
CA ASP A 56 9.33 19.29 3.21
C ASP A 56 9.68 20.12 4.44
N ALA A 57 9.18 21.36 4.50
CA ALA A 57 9.39 22.25 5.63
C ALA A 57 8.80 21.68 6.94
N GLN A 58 7.60 21.10 6.87
CA GLN A 58 6.93 20.49 8.02
C GLN A 58 7.64 19.20 8.45
N TYR A 59 8.09 18.40 7.47
CA TYR A 59 8.89 17.20 7.74
C TYR A 59 10.17 17.55 8.51
N LYS A 60 10.96 18.51 8.01
CA LYS A 60 12.19 18.97 8.64
C LYS A 60 11.95 19.57 10.03
N ALA A 61 10.85 20.30 10.22
CA ALA A 61 10.48 20.86 11.52
C ALA A 61 10.16 19.76 12.56
N TYR A 62 9.46 18.69 12.18
CA TYR A 62 9.22 17.56 13.07
C TYR A 62 10.50 16.82 13.43
N ILE A 63 11.39 16.57 12.46
CA ILE A 63 12.71 15.98 12.72
C ILE A 63 13.49 16.81 13.75
N ALA A 64 13.64 18.12 13.50
CA ALA A 64 14.38 19.01 14.40
C ALA A 64 13.80 19.03 15.82
N THR A 65 12.47 19.01 15.94
CA THR A 65 11.76 18.96 17.24
C THR A 65 12.09 17.69 18.02
N ILE A 66 12.02 16.53 17.36
CA ILE A 66 12.32 15.24 18.01
C ILE A 66 13.79 15.14 18.37
N GLU A 67 14.70 15.53 17.48
CA GLU A 67 16.15 15.54 17.76
C GLU A 67 16.51 16.41 18.96
N ALA A 68 15.92 17.60 19.07
CA ALA A 68 16.09 18.48 20.22
C ALA A 68 15.55 17.85 21.51
N THR A 69 14.42 17.13 21.42
CA THR A 69 13.80 16.46 22.57
C THR A 69 14.64 15.29 23.09
N ILE A 70 15.19 14.47 22.19
CA ILE A 70 15.97 13.28 22.56
C ILE A 70 17.47 13.57 22.76
N GLY A 71 17.93 14.78 22.44
CA GLY A 71 19.33 15.19 22.59
C GLY A 71 20.31 14.50 21.63
N ARG A 72 19.82 13.91 20.52
CA ARG A 72 20.67 13.28 19.48
C ARG A 72 20.06 13.47 18.10
N LYS A 73 20.92 13.37 17.08
CA LYS A 73 20.49 13.33 15.67
C LYS A 73 19.87 11.98 15.33
N LEU A 74 18.86 11.99 14.45
CA LEU A 74 18.31 10.79 13.84
C LEU A 74 19.20 10.34 12.69
N SER A 75 19.31 9.04 12.45
CA SER A 75 20.10 8.50 11.35
C SER A 75 19.36 7.40 10.59
N TRP A 76 19.61 7.31 9.28
CA TRP A 76 19.08 6.22 8.44
C TRP A 76 19.66 4.84 8.78
N ILE A 77 20.65 4.74 9.67
CA ILE A 77 21.21 3.48 10.14
C ILE A 77 20.40 2.92 11.31
N THR A 78 20.00 3.79 12.24
CA THR A 78 19.37 3.40 13.51
C THR A 78 17.87 3.72 13.59
N ASP A 79 17.41 4.68 12.80
CA ASP A 79 16.08 5.29 12.91
C ASP A 79 15.29 5.20 11.58
N ASP A 80 15.69 4.31 10.68
CA ASP A 80 15.14 4.16 9.32
C ASP A 80 13.61 4.13 9.28
N VAL A 81 12.98 3.17 9.98
CA VAL A 81 11.52 3.04 10.07
C VAL A 81 10.86 4.30 10.63
N THR A 82 11.51 4.99 11.57
CA THR A 82 10.99 6.24 12.15
C THR A 82 10.99 7.36 11.11
N LEU A 83 12.07 7.50 10.34
CA LEU A 83 12.24 8.51 9.29
C LEU A 83 11.31 8.27 8.09
N GLN A 84 11.03 7.01 7.76
CA GLN A 84 10.02 6.66 6.76
C GLN A 84 8.59 6.99 7.25
N ASN A 85 8.24 6.56 8.47
CA ASN A 85 6.90 6.74 9.02
C ASN A 85 6.51 8.23 9.15
N ILE A 86 7.43 9.11 9.58
CA ILE A 86 7.11 10.54 9.72
C ILE A 86 6.80 11.19 8.38
N GLN A 87 7.41 10.72 7.29
CA GLN A 87 7.07 11.22 5.95
C GLN A 87 5.65 10.82 5.52
N ALA A 88 5.18 9.62 5.87
CA ALA A 88 3.77 9.28 5.65
C ALA A 88 2.84 10.14 6.51
N ARG A 89 3.17 10.33 7.79
CA ARG A 89 2.33 11.08 8.75
C ARG A 89 2.23 12.58 8.46
N VAL A 90 3.32 13.24 8.03
CA VAL A 90 3.31 14.69 7.75
C VAL A 90 2.38 15.07 6.59
N ARG A 91 2.08 14.12 5.71
CA ARG A 91 1.16 14.31 4.57
C ARG A 91 -0.31 14.35 5.00
N ALA A 92 -0.66 13.62 6.07
CA ALA A 92 -2.04 13.43 6.49
C ALA A 92 -2.78 14.74 6.89
N PRO A 93 -2.19 15.68 7.67
CA PRO A 93 -2.93 16.87 8.11
C PRO A 93 -3.39 17.77 6.96
N SER A 94 -2.52 18.03 5.97
CA SER A 94 -2.82 18.95 4.87
C SER A 94 -3.83 18.36 3.88
N ILE A 95 -3.78 17.06 3.62
CA ILE A 95 -4.77 16.41 2.73
C ILE A 95 -6.14 16.29 3.39
N TRP A 96 -6.20 16.07 4.71
CA TRP A 96 -7.45 16.17 5.48
C TRP A 96 -8.03 17.59 5.46
N MET A 97 -7.17 18.61 5.60
CA MET A 97 -7.61 20.01 5.51
C MET A 97 -8.23 20.31 4.14
N LEU A 98 -7.62 19.84 3.05
CA LEU A 98 -8.19 19.96 1.70
C LEU A 98 -9.53 19.22 1.58
N ALA A 99 -9.63 17.98 2.06
CA ALA A 99 -10.88 17.23 2.04
C ALA A 99 -12.00 17.95 2.80
N ASN A 100 -11.70 18.49 3.99
CA ASN A 100 -12.65 19.23 4.81
C ASN A 100 -13.14 20.51 4.14
N LEU A 101 -12.24 21.30 3.52
CA LEU A 101 -12.62 22.51 2.78
C LEU A 101 -13.57 22.21 1.61
N ARG A 102 -13.43 21.03 1.01
CA ARG A 102 -14.30 20.57 -0.08
C ARG A 102 -15.58 19.87 0.39
N GLY A 103 -15.70 19.56 1.68
CA GLY A 103 -16.75 18.66 2.18
C GLY A 103 -16.67 17.27 1.53
N ALA A 104 -15.47 16.81 1.16
CA ALA A 104 -15.23 15.58 0.42
C ALA A 104 -14.82 14.43 1.36
N VAL A 105 -14.91 13.19 0.85
CA VAL A 105 -14.38 12.00 1.52
C VAL A 105 -12.92 11.82 1.12
N LEU A 106 -12.01 11.76 2.10
CA LEU A 106 -10.61 11.42 1.85
C LEU A 106 -10.47 9.92 1.55
N LEU A 107 -9.83 9.59 0.43
CA LEU A 107 -9.50 8.20 0.06
C LEU A 107 -8.12 7.82 0.58
N THR A 108 -8.01 6.68 1.27
CA THR A 108 -6.74 5.99 1.49
C THR A 108 -6.58 4.90 0.44
N THR A 109 -5.34 4.66 -0.01
CA THR A 109 -5.05 3.84 -1.19
C THR A 109 -4.38 2.50 -0.85
N SER A 110 -4.44 2.07 0.41
CA SER A 110 -3.90 0.76 0.79
C SER A 110 -4.69 -0.39 0.14
N ASN A 111 -3.96 -1.43 -0.28
CA ASN A 111 -4.53 -2.65 -0.86
C ASN A 111 -4.51 -3.83 0.13
N ARG A 112 -5.14 -4.95 -0.25
CA ARG A 112 -5.26 -6.15 0.60
C ARG A 112 -3.90 -6.71 0.99
N SER A 113 -2.97 -6.82 0.03
CA SER A 113 -1.61 -7.35 0.27
C SER A 113 -0.86 -6.53 1.32
N GLU A 114 -0.96 -5.19 1.25
CA GLU A 114 -0.37 -4.28 2.25
C GLU A 114 -1.03 -4.43 3.63
N ALA A 115 -2.35 -4.60 3.67
CA ALA A 115 -3.09 -4.82 4.92
C ALA A 115 -2.80 -6.19 5.56
N ALA A 116 -2.56 -7.23 4.77
CA ALA A 116 -2.24 -8.58 5.25
C ALA A 116 -0.94 -8.59 6.09
N VAL A 117 0.08 -7.87 5.63
CA VAL A 117 1.40 -7.80 6.29
C VAL A 117 1.61 -6.52 7.09
N GLY A 118 0.67 -5.58 7.06
CA GLY A 118 0.74 -4.31 7.79
C GLY A 118 1.82 -3.37 7.28
N TYR A 119 2.01 -3.30 5.96
CA TYR A 119 2.99 -2.42 5.31
C TYR A 119 2.73 -0.94 5.60
N ALA A 120 1.46 -0.55 5.52
CA ALA A 120 1.02 0.84 5.66
C ALA A 120 1.43 1.48 7.00
N THR A 121 1.76 2.77 6.96
CA THR A 121 2.00 3.58 8.17
C THR A 121 0.65 3.93 8.79
N MET A 122 0.42 3.44 10.01
CA MET A 122 -0.76 3.84 10.78
C MET A 122 -0.76 5.34 11.04
N ASP A 123 -1.91 5.94 10.77
CA ASP A 123 -2.16 7.39 10.85
C ASP A 123 -1.29 8.22 9.87
N GLY A 124 -0.70 7.55 8.87
CA GLY A 124 0.00 8.14 7.74
C GLY A 124 -0.78 7.92 6.44
N ASP A 125 -0.32 7.01 5.59
CA ASP A 125 -0.99 6.62 4.34
C ASP A 125 -2.31 5.86 4.56
N THR A 126 -2.57 5.39 5.78
CA THR A 126 -3.90 4.90 6.23
C THR A 126 -4.91 6.01 6.53
N ALA A 127 -4.51 7.29 6.51
CA ALA A 127 -5.40 8.41 6.74
C ALA A 127 -6.43 8.51 5.60
N GLY A 128 -7.71 8.28 5.92
CA GLY A 128 -8.81 8.36 4.98
C GLY A 128 -10.12 7.88 5.59
N GLY A 129 -11.23 8.26 4.97
CA GLY A 129 -12.57 7.80 5.34
C GLY A 129 -13.02 6.55 4.58
N LEU A 130 -12.36 6.21 3.47
CA LEU A 130 -12.69 5.07 2.61
C LEU A 130 -11.42 4.51 1.96
N ALA A 131 -11.32 3.18 1.87
CA ALA A 131 -10.24 2.44 1.21
C ALA A 131 -10.76 1.64 0.01
N PRO A 132 -10.94 2.26 -1.19
CA PRO A 132 -11.55 1.57 -2.33
C PRO A 132 -10.79 0.33 -2.81
N LEU A 133 -9.48 0.29 -2.57
CA LEU A 133 -8.59 -0.78 -3.00
C LEU A 133 -8.37 -1.87 -1.93
N GLY A 134 -8.95 -1.71 -0.73
CA GLY A 134 -8.66 -2.58 0.41
C GLY A 134 -9.08 -4.06 0.24
N GLY A 135 -9.97 -4.34 -0.71
CA GLY A 135 -10.39 -5.70 -1.07
C GLY A 135 -9.62 -6.32 -2.24
N ILE A 136 -8.63 -5.63 -2.80
CA ILE A 136 -7.90 -6.02 -4.01
C ILE A 136 -6.45 -6.32 -3.64
N ASP A 137 -5.88 -7.41 -4.16
CA ASP A 137 -4.45 -7.70 -4.02
C ASP A 137 -3.56 -6.95 -5.04
N LYS A 138 -2.26 -6.91 -4.76
CA LYS A 138 -1.31 -6.14 -5.57
C LYS A 138 -1.18 -6.71 -6.98
N THR A 139 -1.15 -8.03 -7.14
CA THR A 139 -1.04 -8.67 -8.48
C THR A 139 -2.23 -8.30 -9.36
N TYR A 140 -3.46 -8.44 -8.85
CA TYR A 140 -4.66 -8.03 -9.58
C TYR A 140 -4.63 -6.54 -9.89
N LEU A 141 -4.27 -5.69 -8.93
CA LEU A 141 -4.22 -4.23 -9.14
C LEU A 141 -3.25 -3.87 -10.28
N ARG A 142 -2.09 -4.51 -10.37
CA ARG A 142 -1.14 -4.31 -11.47
C ARG A 142 -1.73 -4.72 -12.81
N SER A 143 -2.33 -5.91 -12.89
CA SER A 143 -3.00 -6.37 -14.12
C SER A 143 -4.14 -5.44 -14.52
N TRP A 144 -4.91 -4.94 -13.55
CA TRP A 144 -6.01 -4.02 -13.77
C TRP A 144 -5.53 -2.67 -14.30
N LEU A 145 -4.42 -2.12 -13.79
CA LEU A 145 -3.84 -0.88 -14.30
C LEU A 145 -3.32 -1.03 -15.74
N THR A 146 -2.71 -2.16 -16.10
CA THR A 146 -2.30 -2.44 -17.50
C THR A 146 -3.50 -2.60 -18.43
N TRP A 147 -4.58 -3.22 -17.95
CA TRP A 147 -5.82 -3.34 -18.71
C TRP A 147 -6.51 -1.97 -18.89
N MET A 148 -6.52 -1.11 -17.87
CA MET A 148 -7.04 0.26 -17.94
C MET A 148 -6.22 1.16 -18.88
N GLU A 149 -4.92 0.92 -19.01
CA GLU A 149 -4.04 1.64 -19.94
C GLU A 149 -4.42 1.39 -21.40
N THR A 150 -4.83 0.17 -21.74
CA THR A 150 -4.93 -0.30 -23.13
C THR A 150 -6.35 -0.56 -23.61
N ILE A 151 -7.26 -0.98 -22.73
CA ILE A 151 -8.62 -1.44 -23.08
C ILE A 151 -9.68 -0.68 -22.27
N GLY A 152 -9.63 -0.77 -20.95
CA GLY A 152 -10.63 -0.19 -20.05
C GLY A 152 -12.04 -0.81 -20.18
N PRO A 153 -12.97 -0.45 -19.28
CA PRO A 153 -14.34 -0.97 -19.30
C PRO A 153 -15.13 -0.37 -20.46
N ALA A 154 -16.16 -1.10 -20.92
CA ALA A 154 -17.02 -0.64 -22.00
C ALA A 154 -17.61 0.76 -21.70
N GLY A 155 -17.47 1.68 -22.65
CA GLY A 155 -17.91 3.06 -22.51
C GLY A 155 -16.93 3.99 -21.78
N ILE A 156 -15.79 3.48 -21.31
CA ILE A 156 -14.69 4.28 -20.77
C ILE A 156 -13.47 4.10 -21.67
N ALA A 157 -12.91 5.21 -22.16
CA ALA A 157 -11.71 5.15 -22.98
C ALA A 157 -10.50 4.67 -22.16
N PRO A 158 -9.54 3.94 -22.78
CA PRO A 158 -8.28 3.60 -22.13
C PRO A 158 -7.55 4.86 -21.62
N ILE A 159 -6.84 4.72 -20.51
CA ILE A 159 -6.09 5.79 -19.87
C ILE A 159 -4.60 5.60 -20.16
N ALA A 160 -4.16 5.96 -21.37
CA ALA A 160 -2.77 5.77 -21.82
C ALA A 160 -1.71 6.41 -20.90
N ALA A 161 -2.08 7.46 -20.15
CA ALA A 161 -1.21 8.08 -19.15
C ALA A 161 -0.79 7.12 -18.02
N LEU A 162 -1.52 6.02 -17.80
CA LEU A 162 -1.13 4.97 -16.87
C LEU A 162 0.17 4.25 -17.27
N GLY A 163 0.57 4.31 -18.55
CA GLY A 163 1.88 3.79 -18.98
C GLY A 163 3.05 4.47 -18.25
N LEU A 164 2.88 5.73 -17.81
CA LEU A 164 3.86 6.43 -16.99
C LEU A 164 4.00 5.81 -15.59
N ILE A 165 2.94 5.18 -15.06
CA ILE A 165 2.95 4.49 -13.77
C ILE A 165 3.40 3.03 -13.96
N ASN A 166 2.84 2.32 -14.95
CA ASN A 166 3.09 0.90 -15.19
C ASN A 166 4.54 0.60 -15.59
N ALA A 167 5.24 1.57 -16.19
CA ALA A 167 6.67 1.46 -16.51
C ALA A 167 7.59 1.62 -15.29
N GLN A 168 7.07 2.09 -14.15
CA GLN A 168 7.85 2.29 -12.93
C GLN A 168 7.90 1.01 -12.09
N GLN A 169 9.00 0.84 -11.35
CA GLN A 169 9.06 -0.17 -10.29
C GLN A 169 8.36 0.37 -9.04
N PRO A 170 7.54 -0.44 -8.34
CA PRO A 170 6.96 -0.05 -7.05
C PRO A 170 8.07 0.19 -6.01
N THR A 171 8.31 1.46 -5.69
CA THR A 171 9.28 1.89 -4.68
C THR A 171 8.71 3.05 -3.89
N ALA A 172 8.92 3.06 -2.58
CA ALA A 172 8.66 4.23 -1.75
C ALA A 172 9.84 5.21 -1.83
N GLU A 173 9.64 6.41 -2.39
CA GLU A 173 10.63 7.52 -2.41
C GLU A 173 10.77 8.19 -1.03
N LEU A 174 10.86 7.39 0.04
CA LEU A 174 10.99 7.87 1.42
C LEU A 174 12.46 7.88 1.87
N ARG A 175 13.31 7.05 1.30
CA ARG A 175 14.74 7.06 1.61
C ARG A 175 15.48 7.99 0.65
N PRO A 176 16.51 8.75 1.09
CA PRO A 176 17.42 9.41 0.17
C PRO A 176 18.05 8.37 -0.74
N SER A 177 18.18 8.67 -2.02
CA SER A 177 18.92 7.84 -2.96
C SER A 177 20.33 7.60 -2.40
N GLY A 178 20.67 6.35 -2.06
CA GLY A 178 22.02 6.02 -1.59
C GLY A 178 23.07 6.25 -2.69
N PRO A 179 24.38 6.19 -2.36
CA PRO A 179 25.46 6.24 -3.36
C PRO A 179 25.33 5.17 -4.46
N ASP A 180 24.58 4.10 -4.20
CA ASP A 180 24.31 3.00 -5.13
C ASP A 180 22.99 3.17 -5.91
N GLY A 181 22.23 4.26 -5.71
CA GLY A 181 20.99 4.56 -6.43
C GLY A 181 19.82 3.59 -6.20
N CYS A 182 19.98 2.55 -5.38
CA CYS A 182 18.93 1.57 -5.10
C CYS A 182 17.87 2.16 -4.15
N ALA A 183 16.75 2.62 -4.73
CA ALA A 183 15.50 2.74 -4.01
C ALA A 183 15.06 1.35 -3.51
N GLN A 184 14.60 1.26 -2.27
CA GLN A 184 14.06 0.03 -1.70
C GLN A 184 12.78 -0.34 -2.47
N THR A 185 12.72 -1.57 -3.00
CA THR A 185 11.49 -2.06 -3.62
C THR A 185 10.56 -2.57 -2.53
N ASP A 186 9.26 -2.37 -2.72
CA ASP A 186 8.22 -2.87 -1.80
C ASP A 186 8.35 -4.41 -1.60
N GLU A 187 8.78 -5.15 -2.63
CA GLU A 187 8.99 -6.60 -2.56
C GLU A 187 10.17 -7.01 -1.65
N ALA A 188 11.18 -6.14 -1.47
CA ALA A 188 12.25 -6.40 -0.50
C ALA A 188 11.73 -6.31 0.95
N ASP A 189 10.77 -5.41 1.19
CA ASP A 189 10.14 -5.16 2.49
C ASP A 189 9.02 -6.12 2.83
N LEU A 190 8.41 -6.72 1.82
CA LEU A 190 7.33 -7.67 1.99
C LEU A 190 7.83 -9.08 1.66
N MET A 191 7.69 -9.44 0.40
CA MET A 191 8.16 -10.59 -0.35
C MET A 191 7.64 -10.40 -1.78
N PRO A 192 8.03 -11.24 -2.76
CA PRO A 192 7.38 -11.23 -4.07
C PRO A 192 5.86 -11.30 -3.93
N TYR A 193 5.13 -10.43 -4.65
CA TYR A 193 3.69 -10.26 -4.42
C TYR A 193 2.89 -11.54 -4.68
N ASP A 194 3.27 -12.28 -5.72
CA ASP A 194 2.69 -13.57 -6.07
C ASP A 194 2.83 -14.58 -4.92
N LEU A 195 3.99 -14.60 -4.26
CA LEU A 195 4.24 -15.46 -3.11
C LEU A 195 3.49 -14.98 -1.87
N LEU A 196 3.41 -13.65 -1.64
CA LEU A 196 2.62 -13.08 -0.53
C LEU A 196 1.16 -13.53 -0.62
N GLU A 197 0.58 -13.39 -1.81
CA GLU A 197 -0.82 -13.73 -2.08
C GLU A 197 -1.04 -15.25 -1.98
N ALA A 198 -0.11 -16.06 -2.48
CA ALA A 198 -0.20 -17.51 -2.33
C ALA A 198 -0.14 -17.97 -0.86
N VAL A 199 0.72 -17.33 -0.05
CA VAL A 199 0.77 -17.58 1.40
C VAL A 199 -0.49 -17.08 2.10
N GLU A 200 -0.99 -15.89 1.76
CA GLU A 200 -2.24 -15.34 2.30
C GLU A 200 -3.41 -16.29 2.02
N ASP A 201 -3.52 -16.79 0.80
CA ASP A 201 -4.55 -17.73 0.40
C ASP A 201 -4.48 -19.01 1.23
N SER A 202 -3.33 -19.67 1.22
CA SER A 202 -3.16 -20.94 1.93
C SER A 202 -3.37 -20.77 3.44
N ALA A 203 -2.75 -19.76 4.06
CA ALA A 203 -2.79 -19.56 5.50
C ALA A 203 -4.13 -19.00 6.01
N ILE A 204 -4.73 -18.05 5.28
CA ILE A 204 -5.87 -17.26 5.76
C ILE A 204 -7.18 -17.73 5.15
N ARG A 205 -7.23 -17.93 3.82
CA ARG A 205 -8.42 -18.48 3.15
C ARG A 205 -8.63 -19.94 3.52
N ASP A 206 -7.58 -20.74 3.34
CA ASP A 206 -7.67 -22.20 3.44
C ASP A 206 -7.34 -22.73 4.84
N LYS A 207 -6.85 -21.84 5.73
CA LYS A 207 -6.59 -22.11 7.16
C LYS A 207 -5.49 -23.14 7.40
N HIS A 208 -4.56 -23.26 6.46
CA HIS A 208 -3.41 -24.13 6.58
C HIS A 208 -2.41 -23.62 7.62
N THR A 209 -1.81 -24.57 8.33
CA THR A 209 -0.65 -24.35 9.21
C THR A 209 0.59 -24.00 8.37
N PRO A 210 1.64 -23.39 8.97
CA PRO A 210 2.87 -23.06 8.24
C PRO A 210 3.53 -24.23 7.49
N ILE A 211 3.40 -25.47 7.98
CA ILE A 211 3.92 -26.67 7.29
C ILE A 211 3.04 -27.02 6.08
N GLU A 212 1.72 -27.02 6.24
CA GLU A 212 0.78 -27.27 5.14
C GLU A 212 0.93 -26.22 4.03
N VAL A 213 1.13 -24.94 4.40
CA VAL A 213 1.46 -23.87 3.45
C VAL A 213 2.75 -24.20 2.69
N LEU A 214 3.81 -24.65 3.38
CA LEU A 214 5.06 -25.03 2.72
C LEU A 214 4.84 -26.18 1.74
N GLU A 215 4.14 -27.24 2.16
CA GLU A 215 3.83 -28.41 1.33
C GLU A 215 3.01 -28.04 0.09
N GLU A 216 2.07 -27.12 0.20
CA GLU A 216 1.30 -26.61 -0.93
C GLU A 216 2.15 -25.79 -1.91
N LEU A 217 3.04 -24.93 -1.39
CA LEU A 217 3.81 -24.00 -2.22
C LEU A 217 5.03 -24.66 -2.89
N LEU A 218 5.60 -25.72 -2.33
CA LEU A 218 6.74 -26.44 -2.90
C LEU A 218 6.55 -26.85 -4.37
N PRO A 219 5.48 -27.56 -4.77
CA PRO A 219 5.26 -27.91 -6.17
C PRO A 219 4.93 -26.71 -7.06
N ARG A 220 4.46 -25.60 -6.46
CA ARG A 220 4.02 -24.40 -7.19
C ARG A 220 5.19 -23.46 -7.52
N TYR A 221 6.27 -23.52 -6.75
CA TYR A 221 7.49 -22.72 -6.89
C TYR A 221 8.74 -23.61 -6.96
N PRO A 222 8.90 -24.43 -8.02
CA PRO A 222 9.98 -25.42 -8.13
C PRO A 222 11.38 -24.78 -8.19
N GLU A 223 11.47 -23.49 -8.52
CA GLU A 223 12.70 -22.72 -8.53
C GLU A 223 13.19 -22.32 -7.13
N ARG A 224 12.38 -22.53 -6.08
CA ARG A 224 12.68 -22.14 -4.70
C ARG A 224 12.92 -23.35 -3.82
N THR A 225 13.93 -23.25 -2.96
CA THR A 225 14.22 -24.29 -1.97
C THR A 225 13.20 -24.25 -0.82
N PRO A 226 12.98 -25.38 -0.11
CA PRO A 226 12.13 -25.41 1.09
C PRO A 226 12.54 -24.37 2.14
N ALA A 227 13.84 -24.13 2.30
CA ALA A 227 14.36 -23.14 3.25
C ALA A 227 14.00 -21.70 2.86
N GLN A 228 14.04 -21.37 1.57
CA GLN A 228 13.63 -20.05 1.07
C GLN A 228 12.14 -19.82 1.28
N LEU A 229 11.29 -20.79 0.92
CA LEU A 229 9.84 -20.69 1.13
C LEU A 229 9.49 -20.57 2.61
N ALA A 230 10.10 -21.40 3.46
CA ALA A 230 9.88 -21.34 4.91
C ALA A 230 10.25 -19.97 5.51
N THR A 231 11.29 -19.31 4.99
CA THR A 231 11.66 -17.94 5.41
C THR A 231 10.53 -16.94 5.11
N TRP A 232 9.92 -17.02 3.93
CA TRP A 232 8.82 -16.14 3.54
C TRP A 232 7.54 -16.44 4.29
N ILE A 233 7.20 -17.72 4.46
CA ILE A 233 6.06 -18.16 5.27
C ILE A 233 6.21 -17.64 6.71
N GLU A 234 7.38 -17.85 7.33
CA GLU A 234 7.63 -17.34 8.69
C GLU A 234 7.49 -15.82 8.77
N ARG A 235 8.02 -15.08 7.77
CA ARG A 235 7.87 -13.62 7.70
C ARG A 235 6.39 -13.22 7.62
N PHE A 236 5.60 -13.87 6.77
CA PHE A 236 4.17 -13.60 6.63
C PHE A 236 3.43 -13.78 7.96
N PHE A 237 3.53 -14.96 8.60
CA PHE A 237 2.80 -15.24 9.85
C PHE A 237 3.17 -14.25 10.97
N ARG A 238 4.46 -13.90 11.09
CA ARG A 238 4.92 -12.90 12.06
C ARG A 238 4.35 -11.52 11.79
N LEU A 239 4.40 -11.05 10.54
CA LEU A 239 3.87 -9.75 10.13
C LEU A 239 2.35 -9.70 10.26
N TRP A 240 1.66 -10.76 9.85
CA TRP A 240 0.22 -10.93 10.00
C TRP A 240 -0.19 -10.72 11.46
N CYS A 241 0.38 -11.49 12.38
CA CYS A 241 0.01 -11.41 13.80
C CYS A 241 0.36 -10.05 14.42
N ARG A 242 1.58 -9.56 14.18
CA ARG A 242 2.07 -8.30 14.75
C ARG A 242 1.22 -7.10 14.31
N ASN A 243 0.65 -7.15 13.12
CA ASN A 243 -0.07 -6.03 12.53
C ASN A 243 -1.60 -6.20 12.53
N GLN A 244 -2.16 -7.19 13.25
CA GLN A 244 -3.63 -7.31 13.37
C GLN A 244 -4.27 -6.01 13.90
N TRP A 245 -3.64 -5.34 14.88
CA TRP A 245 -4.14 -4.08 15.41
C TRP A 245 -4.26 -2.97 14.34
N LYS A 246 -3.45 -3.02 13.27
CA LYS A 246 -3.56 -2.10 12.13
C LYS A 246 -4.85 -2.39 11.36
N ARG A 247 -5.13 -3.66 11.06
CA ARG A 247 -6.35 -4.11 10.37
C ARG A 247 -7.63 -3.75 11.11
N GLU A 248 -7.62 -3.78 12.44
CA GLU A 248 -8.77 -3.30 13.23
C GLU A 248 -9.12 -1.83 12.98
N ARG A 249 -8.13 -1.03 12.57
CA ARG A 249 -8.23 0.43 12.38
C ARG A 249 -8.30 0.86 10.90
N ILE A 250 -8.38 -0.07 9.94
CA ILE A 250 -8.46 0.30 8.52
C ILE A 250 -9.74 1.08 8.20
N ALA A 251 -9.68 2.00 7.24
CA ALA A 251 -10.88 2.62 6.73
C ALA A 251 -11.81 1.54 6.12
N PRO A 252 -13.15 1.74 6.14
CA PRO A 252 -14.07 0.88 5.41
C PRO A 252 -13.60 0.66 3.97
N SER A 253 -13.68 -0.57 3.49
CA SER A 253 -13.25 -0.95 2.14
C SER A 253 -14.35 -1.70 1.40
N PHE A 254 -14.23 -1.78 0.08
CA PHE A 254 -15.14 -2.59 -0.73
C PHE A 254 -14.71 -4.06 -0.70
N HIS A 255 -15.66 -4.95 -0.46
CA HIS A 255 -15.47 -6.38 -0.67
C HIS A 255 -15.64 -6.70 -2.16
N LEU A 256 -14.63 -7.32 -2.77
CA LEU A 256 -14.55 -7.55 -4.21
C LEU A 256 -14.26 -9.02 -4.56
N ASP A 257 -13.32 -9.63 -3.85
CA ASP A 257 -12.95 -11.05 -4.01
C ASP A 257 -13.78 -11.94 -3.06
N ASP A 258 -13.64 -13.26 -3.15
CA ASP A 258 -14.27 -14.24 -2.26
C ASP A 258 -13.73 -14.18 -0.81
N ARG A 259 -12.74 -13.30 -0.57
CA ARG A 259 -12.09 -13.05 0.73
C ARG A 259 -11.70 -11.58 0.91
N ASN A 260 -11.56 -11.17 2.17
CA ASN A 260 -10.95 -9.90 2.55
C ASN A 260 -10.23 -10.06 3.90
N VAL A 261 -9.41 -9.07 4.29
CA VAL A 261 -8.68 -9.09 5.56
C VAL A 261 -9.30 -8.18 6.63
N ASP A 262 -10.53 -7.71 6.43
CA ASP A 262 -11.21 -6.81 7.37
C ASP A 262 -11.81 -7.61 8.55
N PRO A 263 -11.41 -7.34 9.81
CA PRO A 263 -11.95 -8.02 10.99
C PRO A 263 -13.41 -7.69 11.30
N ARG A 264 -13.97 -6.63 10.71
CA ARG A 264 -15.40 -6.29 10.80
C ARG A 264 -16.23 -7.06 9.78
N SER A 265 -15.60 -7.78 8.86
CA SER A 265 -16.25 -8.53 7.80
C SER A 265 -15.79 -10.00 7.82
N TRP A 266 -14.87 -10.38 6.94
CA TRP A 266 -14.57 -11.79 6.63
C TRP A 266 -13.51 -12.38 7.56
N CYS A 267 -12.54 -11.59 8.03
CA CYS A 267 -11.34 -12.11 8.72
C CYS A 267 -11.25 -11.69 10.20
N ARG A 268 -12.06 -12.30 11.07
CA ARG A 268 -11.92 -12.08 12.52
C ARG A 268 -10.67 -12.79 13.06
N PHE A 269 -9.71 -12.03 13.56
CA PHE A 269 -8.46 -12.54 14.11
C PHE A 269 -8.07 -11.77 15.40
N PRO A 270 -7.52 -12.43 16.43
CA PRO A 270 -7.23 -11.75 17.69
C PRO A 270 -6.05 -10.78 17.57
N ILE A 271 -6.21 -9.56 18.13
CA ILE A 271 -5.13 -8.56 18.21
C ILE A 271 -3.92 -9.09 18.99
N LEU A 272 -4.19 -9.72 20.13
CA LEU A 272 -3.17 -10.35 20.97
C LEU A 272 -3.22 -11.86 20.71
N SER A 273 -2.12 -12.41 20.21
CA SER A 273 -1.99 -13.83 19.86
C SER A 273 -0.61 -14.35 20.24
N GLY A 274 -0.45 -15.67 20.26
CA GLY A 274 0.85 -16.33 20.44
C GLY A 274 1.77 -16.27 19.21
N GLY A 275 1.41 -15.49 18.18
CA GLY A 275 2.28 -15.23 17.03
C GLY A 275 2.69 -16.45 16.20
N PHE A 276 1.97 -17.57 16.31
CA PHE A 276 2.34 -18.87 15.74
C PHE A 276 3.73 -19.37 16.16
N GLU A 277 4.22 -19.00 17.35
CA GLU A 277 5.58 -19.33 17.79
C GLU A 277 5.87 -20.83 17.75
N ARG A 278 4.90 -21.65 18.16
CA ARG A 278 5.00 -23.12 18.15
C ARG A 278 5.02 -23.65 16.73
N GLU A 279 4.06 -23.27 15.91
CA GLU A 279 3.88 -23.78 14.55
C GLU A 279 5.08 -23.38 13.67
N LEU A 280 5.63 -22.18 13.88
CA LEU A 280 6.85 -21.73 13.21
C LEU A 280 8.09 -22.49 13.70
N ALA A 281 8.16 -22.90 14.97
CA ALA A 281 9.23 -23.77 15.45
C ALA A 281 9.13 -25.19 14.86
N GLU A 282 7.91 -25.70 14.68
CA GLU A 282 7.64 -26.96 14.00
C GLU A 282 8.06 -26.88 12.52
N LEU A 283 7.74 -25.79 11.81
CA LEU A 283 8.18 -25.51 10.44
C LEU A 283 9.72 -25.53 10.31
N ARG A 284 10.43 -24.78 11.17
CA ARG A 284 11.90 -24.76 11.17
C ARG A 284 12.48 -26.17 11.37
N SER A 285 11.89 -26.94 12.28
CA SER A 285 12.31 -28.32 12.56
C SER A 285 12.01 -29.26 11.39
N TYR A 286 10.88 -29.07 10.71
CA TYR A 286 10.48 -29.84 9.53
C TYR A 286 11.46 -29.63 8.37
N VAL A 287 11.82 -28.37 8.07
CA VAL A 287 12.82 -28.03 7.06
C VAL A 287 14.20 -28.59 7.40
N ALA A 288 14.62 -28.47 8.66
CA ALA A 288 15.92 -28.99 9.11
C ALA A 288 16.05 -30.52 8.99
N ARG A 289 14.92 -31.26 9.08
CA ARG A 289 14.88 -32.71 8.90
C ARG A 289 14.76 -33.16 7.43
N GLY A 290 14.72 -32.24 6.47
CA GLY A 290 14.56 -32.55 5.05
C GLY A 290 13.14 -32.98 4.67
N GLY A 291 12.13 -32.48 5.39
CA GLY A 291 10.73 -32.91 5.31
C GLY A 291 10.06 -32.86 3.92
N ALA A 292 10.67 -32.21 2.93
CA ALA A 292 10.20 -32.13 1.55
C ALA A 292 10.78 -33.19 0.59
N ASN A 293 11.65 -34.10 1.05
CA ASN A 293 12.24 -35.19 0.25
C ASN A 293 11.52 -36.54 0.41
N ARG A 294 10.22 -36.53 0.74
CA ARG A 294 9.35 -37.72 0.72
C ARG A 294 8.20 -37.54 -0.25
#